data_AF-A0A139N1X9-F1
#
_entry.id   AF-A0A139N1X9-F1
#
_cell.length_a   1.000
_cell.length_b   1.000
_cell.length_c   1.000
_cell.angle_alpha   90.00
_cell.angle_beta   90.00
_cell.angle_gamma   90.00
#
_symmetry.space_group_name_H-M   'P 1'
#
loop_
_entity.id
_entity.type
_entity.pdbx_description
1 polymer ?
#
loop_
_entity_poly.entity_id
_entity_poly.type
_entity_poly.pdbx_seq_one_letter_code
_entity_poly.pdbx_strand_id
1 'polypeptide(L)'
;MVQKKIRLTEEEARFISTKVSESGMTNFNSFARIMLIMGEVKILNFEELKELRQAIHRIGVNVNQIAKKVNEDDQVSLNELSQILELQKYLKGTVNQFIQKQEKKTKEQDRWL
;
A
#
# COMPACT_ATOMS: atom_id res chain seq x y z
N MET A 1 17.05 -32.82 17.63
CA MET A 1 16.18 -31.94 16.82
C MET A 1 15.90 -30.68 17.62
N VAL A 2 15.78 -29.51 16.98
CA VAL A 2 15.40 -28.26 17.66
C VAL A 2 13.90 -28.08 17.53
N GLN A 3 13.20 -27.87 18.65
CA GLN A 3 11.77 -27.59 18.65
C GLN A 3 11.53 -26.08 18.70
N LYS A 4 10.63 -25.59 17.85
CA LYS A 4 10.08 -24.23 17.93
C LYS A 4 8.61 -24.33 18.30
N LYS A 5 8.15 -23.50 19.24
CA LYS A 5 6.74 -23.42 19.65
C LYS A 5 6.13 -22.17 19.04
N ILE A 6 4.98 -22.32 18.39
CA ILE A 6 4.12 -21.22 17.96
C ILE A 6 2.88 -21.21 18.85
N ARG A 7 2.42 -20.02 19.22
CA ARG A 7 1.13 -19.85 19.92
C ARG A 7 0.13 -19.34 18.90
N LEU A 8 -1.04 -19.96 18.87
CA LEU A 8 -2.12 -19.64 17.95
C LEU A 8 -3.37 -19.44 18.78
N THR A 9 -4.20 -18.50 18.37
CA THR A 9 -5.61 -18.48 18.72
C THR A 9 -6.32 -19.68 18.07
N GLU A 10 -7.52 -20.02 18.56
CA GLU A 10 -8.29 -21.11 17.96
C GLU A 10 -8.67 -20.82 16.49
N GLU A 11 -8.93 -19.55 16.17
CA GLU A 11 -9.26 -19.14 14.81
C GLU A 11 -8.09 -19.34 13.86
N GLU A 12 -6.89 -18.89 14.24
CA GLU A 12 -5.67 -19.11 13.47
C GLU A 12 -5.38 -20.61 13.29
N ALA A 13 -5.59 -21.41 14.34
CA ALA A 13 -5.40 -22.86 14.27
C ALA A 13 -6.38 -23.52 13.28
N ARG A 14 -7.66 -23.14 13.30
CA ARG A 14 -8.67 -23.60 12.33
C ARG A 14 -8.29 -23.20 10.91
N PHE A 15 -7.91 -21.94 10.70
CA PHE A 15 -7.52 -21.43 9.39
C PHE A 15 -6.30 -22.17 8.81
N ILE A 16 -5.27 -22.38 9.63
CA ILE A 16 -4.08 -23.15 9.24
C ILE A 16 -4.45 -24.60 8.92
N SER A 17 -5.34 -25.24 9.70
CA SER A 17 -5.80 -26.60 9.41
C SER A 17 -6.45 -26.71 8.05
N THR A 18 -7.31 -25.74 7.67
CA THR A 18 -7.91 -25.68 6.34
C THR A 18 -6.83 -25.56 5.26
N LYS A 19 -5.82 -24.70 5.46
CA LYS A 19 -4.71 -24.55 4.51
C LYS A 19 -3.88 -25.81 4.33
N VAL A 20 -3.65 -26.55 5.43
CA VAL A 20 -2.97 -27.85 5.37
C VAL A 20 -3.79 -28.82 4.52
N SER A 21 -5.10 -28.93 4.76
CA SER A 21 -5.99 -29.80 3.97
C SER A 21 -6.05 -29.41 2.49
N GLU A 22 -6.18 -28.11 2.18
CA GLU A 22 -6.21 -27.57 0.81
C GLU A 22 -4.90 -27.85 0.05
N SER A 23 -3.76 -27.89 0.75
CA SER A 23 -2.45 -28.17 0.15
C SER A 23 -2.24 -29.66 -0.21
N GLY A 24 -3.19 -30.54 0.14
CA GLY A 24 -3.04 -32.00 -0.01
C GLY A 24 -2.08 -32.63 1.01
N MET A 25 -1.58 -31.86 1.98
CA MET A 25 -0.73 -32.36 3.05
C MET A 25 -1.57 -32.88 4.22
N THR A 26 -1.11 -33.94 4.87
CA THR A 26 -1.79 -34.56 6.01
C THR A 26 -1.20 -34.15 7.37
N ASN A 27 -0.05 -33.49 7.37
CA ASN A 27 0.69 -33.15 8.59
C ASN A 27 1.06 -31.66 8.64
N PHE A 28 0.64 -31.00 9.72
CA PHE A 28 0.99 -29.63 10.03
C PHE A 28 2.51 -29.40 10.10
N ASN A 29 3.29 -30.32 10.67
CA ASN A 29 4.73 -30.12 10.82
C ASN A 29 5.45 -30.04 9.45
N SER A 30 5.03 -30.85 8.48
CA SER A 30 5.56 -30.81 7.11
C SER A 30 5.17 -29.53 6.40
N PHE A 31 3.89 -29.15 6.50
CA PHE A 31 3.38 -27.89 5.95
C PHE A 31 4.11 -26.67 6.53
N ALA A 32 4.21 -26.58 7.86
CA ALA A 32 4.90 -25.51 8.55
C ALA A 32 6.37 -25.44 8.17
N ARG A 33 7.06 -26.59 8.09
CA ARG A 33 8.47 -26.61 7.67
C ARG A 33 8.65 -26.11 6.23
N ILE A 34 7.81 -26.51 5.30
CA ILE A 34 7.86 -26.04 3.91
C ILE A 34 7.59 -24.53 3.87
N MET A 35 6.52 -24.06 4.53
CA MET A 35 6.16 -22.64 4.55
C MET A 35 7.20 -21.76 5.25
N LEU A 36 7.84 -22.24 6.32
CA LEU A 36 8.89 -21.49 7.02
C LEU A 36 10.21 -21.42 6.23
N ILE A 37 10.46 -22.35 5.31
CA ILE A 37 11.68 -22.40 4.50
C ILE A 37 11.47 -21.70 3.15
N MET A 38 10.34 -21.96 2.50
CA MET A 38 10.04 -21.55 1.12
C MET A 38 9.05 -20.39 1.03
N GLY A 39 8.33 -20.09 2.12
CA GLY A 39 7.37 -18.99 2.13
C GLY A 39 8.06 -17.63 1.95
N GLU A 40 7.47 -16.77 1.13
CA GLU A 40 7.92 -15.40 0.96
C GLU A 40 7.23 -14.49 1.98
N VAL A 41 8.00 -13.69 2.72
CA VAL A 41 7.45 -12.61 3.55
C VAL A 41 7.45 -11.33 2.74
N LYS A 42 6.26 -10.91 2.29
CA LYS A 42 6.09 -9.63 1.60
C LYS A 42 5.99 -8.50 2.62
N ILE A 43 7.07 -7.75 2.78
CA ILE A 43 7.06 -6.51 3.59
C ILE A 43 6.49 -5.39 2.71
N LEU A 44 5.21 -5.05 2.92
CA LEU A 44 4.60 -3.90 2.28
C LEU A 44 5.06 -2.62 3.00
N ASN A 45 6.04 -1.93 2.41
CA ASN A 45 6.46 -0.62 2.90
C ASN A 45 5.50 0.46 2.37
N PHE A 46 4.64 0.97 3.26
CA PHE A 46 3.67 2.01 2.94
C PHE A 46 4.22 3.44 3.02
N GLU A 47 5.52 3.64 3.23
CA GLU A 47 6.12 4.98 3.25
C GLU A 47 5.83 5.74 1.94
N GLU A 48 5.73 5.03 0.83
CA GLU A 48 5.41 5.59 -0.50
C GLU A 48 3.95 6.13 -0.58
N LEU A 49 3.02 5.55 0.20
CA LEU A 49 1.65 6.09 0.32
C LEU A 49 1.60 7.38 1.14
N LYS A 50 2.63 7.66 1.94
CA LYS A 50 2.69 8.88 2.75
C LYS A 50 2.92 10.11 1.89
N GLU A 51 3.81 10.04 0.91
CA GLU A 51 4.08 11.14 -0.03
C GLU A 51 2.83 11.47 -0.87
N LEU A 52 2.16 10.44 -1.41
CA LEU A 52 0.91 10.61 -2.15
C LEU A 52 -0.17 11.27 -1.27
N ARG A 53 -0.33 10.80 -0.04
CA ARG A 53 -1.28 11.37 0.93
C ARG A 53 -0.99 12.84 1.24
N GLN A 54 0.27 13.21 1.39
CA GLN A 54 0.69 14.60 1.62
C GLN A 54 0.41 15.49 0.40
N ALA A 55 0.62 14.99 -0.82
CA ALA A 55 0.29 15.72 -2.04
C ALA A 55 -1.21 15.99 -2.16
N ILE A 56 -2.05 14.96 -1.92
CA ILE A 56 -3.51 15.07 -1.91
C ILE A 56 -3.97 16.06 -0.82
N HIS A 57 -3.39 15.96 0.38
CA HIS A 57 -3.73 16.85 1.49
C HIS A 57 -3.46 18.32 1.14
N ARG A 58 -2.29 18.62 0.55
CA ARG A 58 -1.95 19.98 0.09
C ARG A 58 -2.94 20.51 -0.94
N ILE A 59 -3.36 19.69 -1.90
CA ILE A 59 -4.39 20.09 -2.87
C ILE A 59 -5.72 20.37 -2.15
N GLY A 60 -6.16 19.48 -1.26
CA GLY A 60 -7.40 19.67 -0.50
C GLY A 60 -7.42 20.96 0.30
N VAL A 61 -6.30 21.32 0.95
CA VAL A 61 -6.15 22.59 1.67
C VAL A 61 -6.28 23.79 0.72
N ASN A 62 -5.59 23.79 -0.42
CA ASN A 62 -5.63 24.90 -1.37
C ASN A 62 -7.01 25.06 -2.02
N VAL A 63 -7.66 23.95 -2.41
CA VAL A 63 -9.03 23.97 -2.94
C VAL A 63 -10.00 24.52 -1.90
N ASN A 64 -9.86 24.14 -0.63
CA ASN A 64 -10.72 24.64 0.44
C ASN A 64 -10.51 26.15 0.71
N GLN A 65 -9.27 26.64 0.61
CA GLN A 65 -8.97 28.07 0.71
C GLN A 65 -9.64 28.86 -0.41
N ILE A 66 -9.59 28.34 -1.64
CA ILE A 66 -10.22 28.98 -2.79
C ILE A 66 -11.75 28.94 -2.67
N ALA A 67 -12.33 27.84 -2.21
CA ALA A 67 -13.77 27.76 -1.95
C ALA A 67 -14.23 28.78 -0.89
N LYS A 68 -13.48 28.90 0.22
CA LYS A 68 -13.77 29.91 1.25
C LYS A 68 -13.71 31.33 0.69
N LYS A 69 -12.68 31.62 -0.10
CA LYS A 69 -12.47 32.96 -0.63
C LYS A 69 -13.46 33.33 -1.73
N VAL A 70 -13.88 32.38 -2.56
CA VAL A 70 -15.01 32.56 -3.48
C VAL A 70 -16.29 32.87 -2.72
N ASN A 71 -16.54 32.20 -1.59
CA ASN A 71 -17.69 32.53 -0.75
C ASN A 71 -17.59 33.91 -0.08
N GLU A 72 -16.38 34.47 0.08
CA GLU A 72 -16.13 35.78 0.71
C GLU A 72 -16.11 36.94 -0.30
N ASP A 73 -15.48 36.75 -1.47
CA ASP A 73 -15.19 37.78 -2.47
C ASP A 73 -15.96 37.59 -3.82
N ASP A 74 -16.76 36.53 -3.97
CA ASP A 74 -17.48 36.12 -5.21
C ASP A 74 -16.58 35.98 -6.47
N GLN A 75 -15.25 35.95 -6.30
CA GLN A 75 -14.26 35.96 -7.38
C GLN A 75 -13.06 35.06 -7.05
N VAL A 76 -12.53 34.35 -8.06
CA VAL A 76 -11.25 33.60 -7.97
C VAL A 76 -10.14 34.42 -8.64
N SER A 77 -8.99 34.58 -7.99
CA SER A 77 -7.83 35.23 -8.63
C SER A 77 -7.06 34.28 -9.57
N LEU A 78 -6.42 34.85 -10.59
CA LEU A 78 -5.55 34.09 -11.50
C LEU A 78 -4.36 33.41 -10.79
N ASN A 79 -3.90 34.00 -9.68
CA ASN A 79 -2.81 33.46 -8.88
C ASN A 79 -3.23 32.16 -8.16
N GLU A 80 -4.42 32.15 -7.56
CA GLU A 80 -5.00 30.97 -6.91
C GLU A 80 -5.24 29.82 -7.89
N LEU A 81 -5.79 30.14 -9.08
CA LEU A 81 -5.98 29.16 -10.14
C LEU A 81 -4.63 28.56 -10.59
N SER A 82 -3.61 29.41 -10.71
CA SER A 82 -2.25 28.97 -11.08
C SER A 82 -1.65 28.04 -10.02
N GLN A 83 -1.83 28.34 -8.73
CA GLN A 83 -1.37 27.48 -7.63
C GLN A 83 -2.06 26.11 -7.62
N ILE A 84 -3.39 26.04 -7.86
CA ILE A 84 -4.09 24.75 -8.02
C ILE A 84 -3.49 23.97 -9.19
N LEU A 85 -3.30 24.61 -10.35
CA LEU A 85 -2.79 23.94 -11.55
C LEU A 85 -1.38 23.37 -11.33
N GLU A 86 -0.51 24.10 -10.64
CA GLU A 86 0.83 23.61 -10.29
C GLU A 86 0.76 22.41 -9.34
N LEU A 87 -0.09 22.47 -8.31
CA LEU A 87 -0.27 21.35 -7.39
C LEU A 87 -0.88 20.13 -8.08
N GLN A 88 -1.84 20.32 -9.00
CA GLN A 88 -2.41 19.24 -9.81
C GLN A 88 -1.32 18.58 -10.67
N LYS A 89 -0.46 19.38 -11.31
CA LYS A 89 0.68 18.88 -12.08
C LYS A 89 1.67 18.11 -11.22
N TYR A 90 1.97 18.62 -10.02
CA TYR A 90 2.79 17.94 -9.02
C TYR A 90 2.19 16.58 -8.62
N LEU A 91 0.90 16.53 -8.28
CA LEU A 91 0.21 15.30 -7.94
C LEU A 91 0.25 14.28 -9.09
N LYS A 92 -0.01 14.71 -10.32
CA LYS A 92 0.09 13.84 -11.51
C LYS A 92 1.49 13.24 -11.63
N GLY A 93 2.52 14.04 -11.37
CA GLY A 93 3.91 13.59 -11.32
C GLY A 93 4.15 12.52 -10.24
N THR A 94 3.75 12.81 -8.99
CA THR A 94 3.89 11.89 -7.85
C THR A 94 3.14 10.57 -8.08
N VAL A 95 1.92 10.62 -8.62
CA VAL A 95 1.13 9.41 -8.94
C VAL A 95 1.82 8.58 -10.03
N ASN A 96 2.29 9.20 -11.10
CA ASN A 96 3.00 8.49 -12.17
C ASN A 96 4.30 7.85 -11.65
N GLN A 97 5.07 8.55 -10.82
CA GLN A 97 6.27 8.01 -10.19
C GLN A 97 5.94 6.81 -9.29
N PHE A 98 4.86 6.91 -8.51
CA PHE A 98 4.39 5.82 -7.66
C PHE A 98 4.01 4.58 -8.49
N ILE A 99 3.19 4.75 -9.54
CA ILE A 99 2.77 3.66 -10.44
C ILE A 99 3.99 2.99 -11.08
N GLN A 100 4.91 3.76 -11.67
CA GLN A 100 6.13 3.21 -12.28
C GLN A 100 6.99 2.43 -11.29
N LYS A 101 7.06 2.90 -10.04
CA LYS A 101 7.81 2.22 -8.98
C LYS A 101 7.14 0.90 -8.55
N GLN A 102 5.81 0.87 -8.45
CA GLN A 102 5.08 -0.37 -8.19
C GLN A 102 5.21 -1.37 -9.34
N GLU A 103 5.07 -0.92 -10.59
CA GLU A 103 5.27 -1.79 -11.77
C GLU A 103 6.66 -2.42 -11.82
N LYS A 104 7.71 -1.67 -11.45
CA LYS A 104 9.08 -2.19 -11.33
C LYS A 104 9.19 -3.24 -10.23
N LYS A 105 8.64 -2.98 -9.04
CA LYS A 105 8.62 -3.95 -7.93
C LYS A 105 7.90 -5.25 -8.33
N THR A 106 6.75 -5.15 -8.99
CA THR A 106 6.00 -6.32 -9.48
C THR A 106 6.80 -7.10 -10.53
N LYS A 107 7.44 -6.42 -11.50
CA LYS A 107 8.28 -7.07 -12.52
C LYS A 107 9.53 -7.74 -11.96
N GLU A 108 10.15 -7.14 -10.95
CA GLU A 108 11.26 -7.79 -10.24
C GLU A 108 10.77 -9.04 -9.50
N GLN A 109 9.59 -8.99 -8.89
CA GLN A 109 8.98 -10.11 -8.18
C GLN A 109 8.63 -11.28 -9.11
N ASP A 110 8.11 -11.00 -10.31
CA ASP A 110 7.85 -12.00 -11.36
C ASP A 110 9.14 -12.64 -11.92
N ARG A 111 10.30 -11.99 -11.75
CA ARG A 111 11.60 -12.48 -12.25
C ARG A 111 12.22 -13.53 -11.32
N TRP A 112 11.74 -13.64 -10.08
CA TRP A 112 12.20 -14.61 -9.08
C TRP A 112 11.22 -15.78 -8.88
N LEU A 113 10.14 -15.81 -9.65
CA LEU A 113 9.21 -16.94 -9.81
C LEU A 113 9.55 -17.70 -11.10
#